data_AF-A0A7W6D1B7-F1
#
_entry.id   AF-A0A7W6D1B7-F1
#
_cell.length_a   1.000
_cell.length_b   1.000
_cell.length_c   1.000
_cell.angle_alpha   90.00
_cell.angle_beta   90.00
_cell.angle_gamma   90.00
#
_symmetry.space_group_name_H-M   'P 1'
#
loop_
_entity.id
_entity.type
_entity.pdbx_description
1 polymer ?
#
loop_
_entity_poly.entity_id
_entity_poly.type
_entity_poly.pdbx_seq_one_letter_code
_entity_poly.pdbx_strand_id
1 'polypeptide(L)'
;MMKVFLLAAAGLAFAGATAQADEASDCDAGIAMIRAEAAGSHPPAVADSLKTALRVAEREQGEKEYDECLDAIDDAKKALNKK
;
A
#
# COMPACT_ATOMS: atom_id res chain seq x y z
N MET A 1 18.65 -46.19 -30.89
CA MET A 1 19.36 -45.00 -30.36
C MET A 1 18.36 -44.17 -29.56
N MET A 2 18.45 -44.18 -28.23
CA MET A 2 17.54 -43.44 -27.34
C MET A 2 18.21 -42.12 -26.93
N LYS A 3 17.74 -41.00 -27.46
CA LYS A 3 18.24 -39.66 -27.10
C LYS A 3 17.40 -39.13 -25.94
N VAL A 4 17.85 -39.45 -24.74
CA VAL A 4 17.48 -38.73 -23.52
C VAL A 4 18.15 -37.36 -23.58
N PHE A 5 17.40 -36.27 -23.53
CA PHE A 5 17.75 -35.02 -22.85
C PHE A 5 16.47 -34.16 -22.75
N LEU A 6 15.58 -34.54 -21.83
CA LEU A 6 14.63 -33.63 -21.21
C LEU A 6 15.36 -33.03 -20.01
N LEU A 7 15.65 -31.74 -20.01
CA LEU A 7 15.90 -30.93 -18.81
C LEU A 7 16.22 -29.49 -19.22
N ALA A 8 15.25 -28.59 -19.09
CA ALA A 8 15.40 -27.20 -18.63
C ALA A 8 14.11 -26.41 -18.92
N ALA A 9 13.10 -26.57 -18.07
CA ALA A 9 11.96 -25.65 -18.01
C ALA A 9 11.54 -25.49 -16.54
N ALA A 10 12.38 -24.80 -15.77
CA ALA A 10 12.05 -24.37 -14.43
C ALA A 10 12.63 -22.97 -14.22
N GLY A 11 11.79 -21.94 -14.31
CA GLY A 11 12.20 -20.60 -13.93
C GLY A 11 11.46 -19.47 -14.64
N LEU A 12 10.13 -19.38 -14.52
CA LEU A 12 9.39 -18.16 -14.91
C LEU A 12 8.08 -17.99 -14.12
N ALA A 13 8.08 -18.27 -12.80
CA ALA A 13 6.88 -18.19 -11.98
C ALA A 13 6.99 -17.25 -10.75
N PHE A 14 7.89 -16.26 -10.76
CA PHE A 14 8.13 -15.40 -9.58
C PHE A 14 7.85 -13.90 -9.76
N ALA A 15 7.34 -13.45 -10.91
CA ALA A 15 7.22 -12.01 -11.19
C ALA A 15 6.02 -11.31 -10.52
N GLY A 16 5.01 -12.04 -10.03
CA GLY A 16 3.79 -11.43 -9.47
C GLY A 16 3.79 -11.23 -7.95
N ALA A 17 4.61 -11.98 -7.21
CA ALA A 17 4.62 -11.92 -5.75
C ALA A 17 5.34 -10.68 -5.20
N THR A 18 6.23 -10.07 -5.99
CA THR A 18 7.05 -8.94 -5.54
C THR A 18 6.27 -7.64 -5.46
N ALA A 19 5.36 -7.39 -6.41
CA ALA A 19 4.55 -6.16 -6.44
C ALA A 19 3.62 -6.08 -5.22
N GLN A 20 2.93 -7.19 -4.91
CA GLN A 20 1.95 -7.22 -3.83
C GLN A 20 2.58 -7.08 -2.43
N ALA A 21 3.81 -7.59 -2.25
CA ALA A 21 4.57 -7.41 -1.01
C ALA A 21 5.10 -5.97 -0.85
N ASP A 22 5.46 -5.32 -1.96
CA ASP A 22 5.89 -3.92 -1.97
C ASP A 22 4.71 -3.01 -1.59
N GLU A 23 3.54 -3.23 -2.20
CA GLU A 23 2.31 -2.51 -1.90
C GLU A 23 1.86 -2.69 -0.44
N ALA A 24 2.01 -3.90 0.12
CA ALA A 24 1.73 -4.15 1.54
C ALA A 24 2.63 -3.32 2.45
N SER A 25 3.94 -3.30 2.17
CA SER A 25 4.92 -2.54 2.94
C SER A 25 4.69 -1.03 2.82
N ASP A 26 4.36 -0.55 1.62
CA ASP A 26 4.06 0.85 1.36
C ASP A 26 2.75 1.29 2.05
N CYS A 27 1.74 0.41 2.08
CA CYS A 27 0.51 0.61 2.83
C CYS A 27 0.80 0.75 4.34
N ASP A 28 1.58 -0.16 4.93
CA ASP A 28 1.99 -0.10 6.34
C ASP A 28 2.71 1.22 6.67
N ALA A 29 3.66 1.61 5.83
CA ALA A 29 4.43 2.85 5.99
C ALA A 29 3.55 4.10 5.86
N GLY A 30 2.62 4.11 4.90
CA GLY A 30 1.69 5.23 4.70
C GLY A 30 0.71 5.38 5.86
N ILE A 31 0.17 4.28 6.41
CA ILE A 31 -0.67 4.30 7.60
C ILE A 31 0.10 4.88 8.80
N ALA A 32 1.35 4.46 9.00
CA ALA A 32 2.19 5.01 10.07
C ALA A 32 2.39 6.52 9.91
N MET A 33 2.61 7.02 8.69
CA MET A 33 2.68 8.45 8.39
C MET A 33 1.37 9.17 8.73
N ILE A 34 0.23 8.65 8.29
CA ILE A 34 -1.08 9.29 8.56
C ILE A 34 -1.33 9.36 10.07
N ARG A 35 -1.00 8.31 10.84
CA ARG A 35 -1.12 8.33 12.30
C ARG A 35 -0.27 9.43 12.94
N ALA A 36 0.95 9.61 12.46
CA ALA A 36 1.86 10.64 12.97
C ALA A 36 1.32 12.06 12.68
N GLU A 37 0.86 12.31 11.45
CA GLU A 37 0.25 13.59 11.08
C GLU A 37 -1.06 13.85 11.83
N ALA A 38 -1.91 12.83 11.98
CA ALA A 38 -3.16 12.94 12.73
C ALA A 38 -2.97 13.24 14.23
N ALA A 39 -1.80 12.92 14.80
CA ALA A 39 -1.43 13.29 16.16
C ALA A 39 -0.97 14.76 16.28
N GLY A 40 -0.66 15.41 15.15
CA GLY A 40 -0.28 16.81 15.06
C GLY A 40 -1.46 17.79 15.08
N SER A 41 -1.16 19.09 14.97
CA SER A 41 -2.16 20.15 14.82
C SER A 41 -2.32 20.54 13.35
N HIS A 42 -3.52 20.34 12.80
CA HIS A 42 -3.89 20.69 11.43
C HIS A 42 -5.16 21.54 11.42
N PRO A 43 -5.41 22.33 10.35
CA PRO A 43 -6.71 22.94 10.13
C PRO A 43 -7.82 21.86 10.19
N PRO A 44 -9.02 22.18 10.72
CA PRO A 44 -10.07 21.18 10.94
C PRO A 44 -10.38 20.31 9.70
N ALA A 45 -10.46 20.92 8.52
CA ALA A 45 -10.72 20.20 7.27
C ALA A 45 -9.61 19.18 6.90
N VAL A 46 -8.35 19.52 7.17
CA VAL A 46 -7.21 18.61 6.95
C VAL A 46 -7.23 17.49 7.99
N ALA A 47 -7.50 17.81 9.26
CA ALA A 47 -7.60 16.81 10.33
C ALA A 47 -8.71 15.78 10.06
N ASP A 48 -9.87 16.20 9.54
CA ASP A 48 -10.97 15.29 9.21
C ASP A 48 -10.68 14.45 7.96
N SER A 49 -9.95 15.02 6.99
CA SER A 49 -9.44 14.26 5.85
C SER A 49 -8.45 13.18 6.28
N LEU A 50 -7.50 13.50 7.17
CA LEU A 50 -6.52 12.54 7.72
C LEU A 50 -7.21 11.39 8.48
N LYS A 51 -8.21 11.69 9.33
CA LYS A 51 -8.98 10.65 10.04
C LYS A 51 -9.73 9.73 9.07
N THR A 52 -10.31 10.31 8.02
CA THR A 52 -11.05 9.55 7.00
C THR A 52 -10.12 8.64 6.23
N ALA A 53 -9.01 9.18 5.72
CA ALA A 53 -7.99 8.41 5.01
C ALA A 53 -7.41 7.28 5.88
N LEU A 54 -7.10 7.55 7.16
CA LEU A 54 -6.61 6.54 8.10
C LEU A 54 -7.57 5.37 8.23
N ARG A 55 -8.85 5.65 8.46
CA ARG A 55 -9.89 4.62 8.59
C ARG A 55 -10.09 3.80 7.32
N VAL A 56 -9.95 4.42 6.15
CA VAL A 56 -10.03 3.71 4.86
C VAL A 56 -8.80 2.82 4.71
N ALA A 57 -7.59 3.37 4.82
CA ALA A 57 -6.34 2.63 4.69
C ALA A 57 -6.25 1.43 5.65
N GLU A 58 -6.64 1.59 6.91
CA GLU A 58 -6.69 0.48 7.89
C GLU A 58 -7.68 -0.63 7.48
N ARG A 59 -8.83 -0.27 6.88
CA ARG A 59 -9.79 -1.26 6.38
C ARG A 59 -9.21 -2.00 5.18
N GLU A 60 -8.73 -1.28 4.18
CA GLU A 60 -8.20 -1.88 2.95
C GLU A 60 -6.96 -2.75 3.23
N GLN A 61 -6.09 -2.33 4.17
CA GLN A 61 -4.98 -3.16 4.68
C GLN A 61 -5.48 -4.50 5.27
N GLY A 62 -6.56 -4.46 6.06
CA GLY A 62 -7.18 -5.65 6.64
C GLY A 62 -7.83 -6.57 5.59
N GLU A 63 -8.33 -5.98 4.51
CA GLU A 63 -8.90 -6.68 3.36
C GLU A 63 -7.83 -7.16 2.35
N LYS A 64 -6.58 -6.70 2.51
CA LYS A 64 -5.42 -6.94 1.64
C LYS A 64 -5.56 -6.32 0.24
N GLU A 65 -6.42 -5.33 0.11
CA GLU A 65 -6.60 -4.48 -1.07
C GLU A 65 -5.57 -3.33 -0.98
N TYR A 66 -4.29 -3.65 -1.22
CA TYR A 66 -3.20 -2.72 -0.93
C TYR A 66 -3.12 -1.56 -1.91
N ASP A 67 -3.53 -1.74 -3.17
CA ASP A 67 -3.72 -0.64 -4.13
C ASP A 67 -4.71 0.40 -3.58
N GLU A 68 -5.83 -0.04 -3.03
CA GLU A 68 -6.84 0.88 -2.49
C GLU A 68 -6.41 1.51 -1.16
N CYS A 69 -5.57 0.80 -0.39
CA CYS A 69 -4.86 1.40 0.73
C CYS A 69 -3.94 2.55 0.26
N LEU A 70 -3.17 2.34 -0.81
CA LEU A 70 -2.26 3.35 -1.34
C LEU A 70 -3.00 4.58 -1.89
N ASP A 71 -4.18 4.38 -2.50
CA ASP A 71 -5.06 5.48 -2.92
C ASP A 71 -5.52 6.33 -1.72
N ALA A 72 -5.94 5.68 -0.62
CA ALA A 72 -6.27 6.39 0.62
C ALA A 72 -5.07 7.15 1.21
N ILE A 73 -3.86 6.58 1.11
CA ILE A 73 -2.61 7.26 1.51
C ILE A 73 -2.34 8.48 0.64
N ASP A 74 -2.54 8.40 -0.67
CA ASP A 74 -2.36 9.53 -1.57
C ASP A 74 -3.36 10.65 -1.29
N ASP A 75 -4.61 10.32 -0.96
CA ASP A 75 -5.60 11.32 -0.54
C ASP A 75 -5.21 12.04 0.76
N ALA A 76 -4.61 11.34 1.72
CA ALA A 76 -4.04 11.97 2.91
C ALA A 76 -2.90 12.95 2.53
N LYS A 77 -1.97 12.52 1.66
CA LYS A 77 -0.86 13.37 1.17
C LYS A 77 -1.39 14.62 0.47
N LYS A 78 -2.40 14.48 -0.40
CA LYS A 78 -3.08 15.61 -1.05
C LYS A 78 -3.71 16.56 -0.03
N ALA A 79 -4.33 16.05 1.03
CA ALA A 79 -4.92 16.89 2.07
C ALA A 79 -3.85 17.69 2.84
N LEU A 80 -2.70 17.09 3.13
CA LEU A 80 -1.57 17.75 3.79
C LEU A 80 -0.97 18.88 2.94
N ASN A 81 -0.93 18.70 1.62
CA ASN A 81 -0.44 19.70 0.67
C ASN A 81 -1.40 20.89 0.47
N LYS A 82 -2.64 20.81 0.97
CA LYS A 82 -3.61 21.92 0.97
C LYS A 82 -3.50 22.83 2.21
N LYS A 83 -2.45 22.66 3.02
CA LYS A 83 -2.16 23.46 4.23
C LYS A 83 -2.08 24.96 3.94
#